data_AF-A0A7K1GGE7-F1
#
_entry.id   AF-A0A7K1GGE7-F1
#
_cell.length_a   1.000
_cell.length_b   1.000
_cell.length_c   1.000
_cell.angle_alpha   90.00
_cell.angle_beta   90.00
_cell.angle_gamma   90.00
#
_symmetry.space_group_name_H-M   'P 1'
#
loop_
_entity.id
_entity.type
_entity.pdbx_description
1 polymer ?
#
loop_
_entity_poly.entity_id
_entity_poly.type
_entity_poly.pdbx_seq_one_letter_code
_entity_poly.pdbx_strand_id
1 'polypeptide(L)'
;MKPIHIITLIAFISSITSIICGFILDVDYSQKLIGFGVIGLFLIVFPLFSYYRWKGKNAKDYMLTKENLDKMRENQREKKI
;
A
#
# COMPACT_ATOMS: atom_id res chain seq x y z
N MET A 1 6.28 12.61 9.55
CA MET A 1 6.21 11.49 8.57
C MET A 1 5.80 11.88 7.16
N LYS A 2 5.43 13.14 6.91
CA LYS A 2 5.22 13.71 5.56
C LYS A 2 6.22 13.24 4.49
N PRO A 3 7.55 13.15 4.74
CA PRO A 3 8.49 12.69 3.72
C PRO A 3 8.29 11.24 3.26
N ILE A 4 7.91 10.31 4.16
CA ILE A 4 7.76 8.89 3.79
C ILE A 4 6.58 8.69 2.81
N HIS A 5 5.50 9.45 2.98
CA HIS A 5 4.39 9.45 2.04
C HIS A 5 4.82 9.89 0.64
N ILE A 6 5.60 10.99 0.58
CA ILE A 6 6.12 11.54 -0.68
C ILE A 6 7.08 10.55 -1.34
N ILE A 7 8.00 9.95 -0.57
CA ILE A 7 8.94 8.94 -1.07
C ILE A 7 8.21 7.74 -1.64
N THR A 8 7.19 7.23 -0.94
CA THR A 8 6.43 6.06 -1.40
C THR A 8 5.67 6.38 -2.69
N LEU A 9 5.10 7.59 -2.80
CA LEU A 9 4.40 8.03 -4.00
C LEU A 9 5.36 8.14 -5.20
N ILE A 10 6.55 8.72 -5.00
CA ILE A 10 7.57 8.83 -6.06
C ILE A 10 8.03 7.44 -6.52
N ALA A 11 8.30 6.53 -5.58
CA ALA A 11 8.69 5.16 -5.90
C ALA A 11 7.59 4.40 -6.67
N PHE A 12 6.33 4.61 -6.31
CA PHE A 12 5.18 4.05 -7.02
C PHE A 12 5.08 4.56 -8.46
N ILE A 13 5.14 5.89 -8.65
CA ILE A 13 5.10 6.50 -9.98
C ILE A 13 6.28 6.01 -10.82
N SER A 14 7.49 6.02 -10.28
CA SER A 14 8.69 5.54 -10.99
C SER A 14 8.56 4.07 -11.43
N SER A 15 8.00 3.22 -10.57
CA SER A 15 7.81 1.80 -10.90
C SER A 15 6.75 1.60 -11.99
N ILE A 16 5.63 2.33 -11.92
CA ILE A 16 4.60 2.32 -12.97
C ILE A 16 5.15 2.84 -14.29
N THR A 17 5.87 3.96 -14.27
CA THR A 17 6.51 4.51 -15.47
C THR A 17 7.47 3.50 -16.08
N SER A 18 8.30 2.82 -15.28
CA SER A 18 9.21 1.77 -15.78
C SER A 18 8.45 0.64 -16.48
N ILE A 19 7.34 0.18 -15.91
CA ILE A 19 6.51 -0.88 -16.50
C ILE A 19 5.88 -0.40 -17.82
N ILE A 20 5.27 0.78 -17.82
CA ILE A 20 4.64 1.37 -19.01
C ILE A 20 5.69 1.58 -20.12
N CYS A 21 6.85 2.14 -19.79
CA CYS A 21 7.96 2.31 -20.73
C CYS A 21 8.43 0.96 -21.29
N GLY A 22 8.48 -0.10 -20.47
CA GLY A 22 8.79 -1.45 -20.95
C GLY A 22 7.77 -1.97 -21.96
N PHE A 23 6.48 -1.66 -21.81
CA PHE A 23 5.47 -2.09 -22.78
C PHE A 23 5.39 -1.23 -24.05
N ILE A 24 5.78 0.04 -23.98
CA ILE A 24 5.66 0.99 -25.09
C ILE A 24 6.94 1.06 -25.95
N LEU A 25 8.12 0.98 -25.32
CA LEU A 25 9.39 1.14 -26.00
C LEU A 25 9.85 -0.18 -26.63
N ASP A 26 10.17 -0.14 -27.93
CA ASP A 26 10.78 -1.25 -28.65
C ASP A 26 12.31 -1.22 -28.45
N VAL A 27 12.73 -1.61 -27.25
CA VAL A 27 14.15 -1.68 -26.85
C VAL A 27 14.49 -3.07 -26.35
N ASP A 28 15.71 -3.54 -26.62
CA ASP A 28 16.18 -4.89 -26.25
C ASP A 28 16.07 -5.22 -24.76
N TYR A 29 16.00 -4.19 -23.90
CA TYR A 29 15.90 -4.31 -22.45
C TYR A 29 14.48 -4.04 -21.90
N SER A 30 13.46 -4.01 -22.74
CA SER A 30 12.05 -3.79 -22.37
C SER A 30 11.60 -4.72 -21.24
N GLN A 31 11.88 -6.03 -21.33
CA GLN A 31 11.53 -7.00 -20.29
C GLN A 31 12.22 -6.71 -18.95
N LYS A 32 13.45 -6.17 -18.97
CA LYS A 32 14.17 -5.77 -17.76
C LYS A 32 13.52 -4.55 -17.11
N LEU A 33 12.99 -3.59 -17.89
CA LEU A 33 12.24 -2.45 -17.36
C LEU A 33 10.96 -2.88 -16.64
N ILE A 34 10.25 -3.84 -17.22
CA ILE A 34 9.05 -4.42 -16.59
C ILE A 34 9.44 -5.14 -15.30
N GLY A 35 10.44 -6.03 -15.35
CA GLY A 35 10.92 -6.76 -14.17
C GLY A 35 11.39 -5.83 -13.04
N PHE A 36 12.14 -4.78 -13.38
CA PHE A 36 12.62 -3.80 -12.41
C PHE A 36 11.47 -3.02 -11.76
N GLY A 37 10.47 -2.59 -12.54
CA GLY A 37 9.30 -1.91 -12.00
C GLY A 37 8.45 -2.81 -11.11
N VAL A 38 8.29 -4.09 -11.46
CA VAL A 38 7.57 -5.07 -10.63
C VAL A 38 8.32 -5.32 -9.32
N ILE A 39 9.63 -5.54 -9.35
CA ILE A 39 10.45 -5.73 -8.16
C ILE A 39 10.42 -4.48 -7.27
N GLY A 40 10.51 -3.29 -7.87
CA GLY A 40 10.38 -2.01 -7.17
C GLY A 40 9.05 -1.88 -6.44
N LEU A 41 7.94 -2.27 -7.09
CA LEU A 41 6.62 -2.29 -6.45
C LEU A 41 6.59 -3.22 -5.23
N PHE A 42 7.01 -4.48 -5.41
CA PHE A 42 6.92 -5.52 -4.39
C PHE A 42 7.87 -5.33 -3.21
N LEU A 43 9.12 -4.97 -3.47
CA LEU A 43 10.14 -4.91 -2.43
C LEU A 43 10.30 -3.52 -1.82
N ILE A 44 9.90 -2.45 -2.51
CA ILE A 44 10.08 -1.08 -2.04
C ILE A 44 8.72 -0.46 -1.71
N VAL A 45 7.83 -0.34 -2.69
CA VAL A 45 6.58 0.42 -2.53
C VAL A 45 5.66 -0.22 -1.50
N PHE A 46 5.40 -1.51 -1.61
CA PHE A 46 4.48 -2.20 -0.69
C PHE A 46 4.97 -2.18 0.78
N PRO A 47 6.25 -2.50 1.08
CA PRO A 47 6.76 -2.42 2.45
C PRO A 47 6.72 -1.00 3.01
N LEU A 48 7.14 0.01 2.24
CA LEU A 48 7.07 1.41 2.67
C LEU A 48 5.63 1.85 2.94
N PHE A 49 4.73 1.51 2.01
CA PHE A 49 3.31 1.81 2.11
C PHE A 49 2.71 1.20 3.38
N SER A 50 2.93 -0.09 3.58
CA SER A 50 2.42 -0.81 4.75
C SER A 50 2.97 -0.22 6.04
N TYR A 51 4.28 0.07 6.09
CA TYR A 51 4.93 0.64 7.27
C TYR A 51 4.33 1.97 7.69
N TYR A 52 4.23 2.95 6.79
CA TYR A 52 3.73 4.26 7.19
C TYR A 52 2.23 4.25 7.44
N ARG A 53 1.46 3.40 6.73
CA ARG A 53 0.00 3.33 6.86
C ARG A 53 -0.41 2.66 8.18
N TRP A 54 0.39 1.71 8.64
CA TRP A 54 0.19 1.05 9.92
C TRP A 54 0.69 1.91 11.10
N LYS A 55 1.63 2.84 10.87
CA LYS A 55 2.23 3.56 12.00
C LYS A 55 1.19 4.36 12.79
N GLY A 56 1.11 4.07 14.09
CA GLY A 56 0.15 4.68 15.02
C GLY A 56 -1.17 3.92 15.17
N LYS A 57 -1.34 2.78 14.48
CA LYS A 57 -2.50 1.90 14.64
C LYS A 57 -2.22 0.76 15.60
N ASN A 58 -3.09 0.57 16.58
CA ASN A 58 -3.03 -0.60 17.46
C ASN A 58 -3.63 -1.80 16.74
N ALA A 59 -2.86 -2.89 16.62
CA ALA A 59 -3.35 -4.12 15.99
C ALA A 59 -4.60 -4.68 16.70
N LYS A 60 -4.68 -4.52 18.02
CA LYS A 60 -5.81 -4.98 18.86
C LYS A 60 -7.15 -4.41 18.41
N ASP A 61 -7.18 -3.16 17.95
CA ASP A 61 -8.41 -2.49 17.52
C ASP A 61 -8.99 -3.08 16.22
N TYR A 62 -8.18 -3.87 15.49
CA TYR A 62 -8.56 -4.51 14.24
C TYR A 62 -8.76 -6.03 14.38
N MET A 63 -8.57 -6.59 15.58
CA MET A 63 -8.78 -8.02 15.81
C MET A 63 -10.27 -8.33 15.96
N LEU A 64 -10.71 -9.45 15.38
CA LEU A 64 -12.08 -9.98 15.52
C LEU A 64 -12.26 -10.69 16.88
N THR A 65 -12.04 -9.96 17.97
CA THR A 65 -12.33 -10.43 19.33
C THR A 65 -13.81 -10.23 19.65
N LYS A 66 -14.35 -11.01 20.59
CA LYS A 66 -15.74 -10.81 21.07
C LYS A 66 -15.98 -9.36 21.49
N GLU A 67 -15.06 -8.78 22.27
CA GLU A 67 -15.17 -7.39 22.74
C GLU A 67 -15.28 -6.39 21.59
N ASN A 68 -14.45 -6.51 20.55
CA ASN A 68 -14.51 -5.62 19.39
C ASN A 68 -15.77 -5.83 18.56
N LEU A 69 -16.22 -7.08 18.40
CA LEU A 69 -17.47 -7.41 17.70
C LEU A 69 -18.69 -6.88 18.44
N ASP A 70 -18.71 -6.97 19.76
CA ASP A 70 -19.81 -6.47 20.59
C ASP A 70 -19.86 -4.93 20.55
N LYS A 71 -18.70 -4.26 20.67
CA LYS A 71 -18.57 -2.80 20.44
C LYS A 71 -19.08 -2.36 19.07
N MET A 72 -18.78 -3.13 18.01
CA MET A 72 -19.30 -2.84 16.66
C MET A 72 -20.83 -2.96 16.61
N ARG A 73 -21.41 -3.98 17.26
CA ARG A 73 -22.88 -4.20 17.28
C ARG A 73 -23.61 -3.13 18.09
N GLU A 74 -23.04 -2.69 19.21
CA GLU A 74 -23.60 -1.60 20.03
C GLU A 74 -23.59 -0.27 19.27
N ASN A 75 -22.46 0.10 18.65
CA ASN A 75 -22.36 1.30 17.79
C ASN A 75 -23.37 1.30 16.63
N GLN A 76 -23.71 0.13 16.07
CA GLN A 76 -24.73 0.01 15.02
C GLN A 76 -26.16 0.15 15.56
N ARG A 77 -26.41 -0.25 16.82
CA ARG A 77 -27.72 -0.05 17.48
C ARG A 77 -27.94 1.41 17.86
N GLU A 78 -26.94 2.08 18.40
CA GLU A 78 -27.02 3.51 18.75
C GLU A 78 -27.24 4.40 17.52
N LYS A 79 -26.57 4.11 16.39
CA LYS A 79 -26.76 4.88 15.15
C LYS A 79 -28.14 4.71 14.48
N LYS A 80 -28.93 3.73 14.94
CA LYS A 80 -30.25 3.42 14.38
C LYS A 80 -31.40 4.06 15.19
N ILE A 81 -31.07 4.69 16.31
CA ILE A 81 -31.93 5.52 17.16
C ILE A 81 -31.70 6.97 16.77
#